data_AF-A0A382L093-F1
#
_entry.id   AF-A0A382L093-F1
#
_cell.length_a   1.000
_cell.length_b   1.000
_cell.length_c   1.000
_cell.angle_alpha   90.00
_cell.angle_beta   90.00
_cell.angle_gamma   90.00
#
_symmetry.space_group_name_H-M   'P 1'
#
loop_
_entity.id
_entity.type
_entity.pdbx_description
1 polymer ?
#
loop_
_entity_poly.entity_id
_entity_poly.type
_entity_poly.pdbx_seq_one_letter_code
_entity_poly.pdbx_strand_id
1 'polypeptide(L)'
;MASPAFDTFVTYRIISTLVTPWKEQAAFEHGIIDEKGKLLRKSNTLKTSDEKKAYTLFHRLVFNLKRLIQKLPGGSSKLASYTAGLFLIKEQIDVERLLNEGESYVEELLQD
;
A
#
# COMPACT_ATOMS: atom_id res chain seq x y z
N MET A 1 23.58 1.02 -3.96
CA MET A 1 22.55 1.43 -2.98
C MET A 1 21.47 2.15 -3.78
N ALA A 2 20.20 1.98 -3.44
CA ALA A 2 19.13 2.74 -4.10
C ALA A 2 19.31 4.24 -3.82
N SER A 3 18.75 5.10 -4.67
CA SER A 3 18.78 6.54 -4.42
C SER A 3 17.83 6.88 -3.26
N PRO A 4 18.12 7.92 -2.46
CA PRO A 4 17.21 8.38 -1.41
C PRO A 4 15.78 8.64 -1.92
N ALA A 5 15.64 9.21 -3.12
CA ALA A 5 14.34 9.44 -3.75
C ALA A 5 13.58 8.14 -4.06
N PHE A 6 14.28 7.10 -4.53
CA PHE A 6 13.67 5.79 -4.76
C PHE A 6 13.21 5.16 -3.44
N ASP A 7 14.01 5.26 -2.38
CA ASP A 7 13.66 4.75 -1.06
C ASP A 7 12.45 5.48 -0.47
N THR A 8 12.39 6.82 -0.61
CA THR A 8 11.22 7.63 -0.24
C THR A 8 9.98 7.19 -1.02
N PHE A 9 10.07 7.05 -2.35
CA PHE A 9 8.95 6.63 -3.19
C PHE A 9 8.39 5.26 -2.80
N VAL A 10 9.27 4.27 -2.59
CA VAL A 10 8.86 2.92 -2.18
C VAL A 10 8.21 2.96 -0.80
N THR A 11 8.76 3.74 0.13
CA THR A 11 8.21 3.93 1.48
C THR A 11 6.81 4.53 1.42
N TYR A 12 6.64 5.62 0.69
CA TYR A 12 5.34 6.25 0.45
C TYR A 12 4.34 5.26 -0.14
N ARG A 13 4.73 4.49 -1.17
CA ARG A 13 3.87 3.47 -1.78
C ARG A 13 3.44 2.37 -0.83
N ILE A 14 4.31 1.92 0.07
CA ILE A 14 3.97 0.90 1.07
C ILE A 14 2.93 1.47 2.04
N ILE A 15 3.20 2.66 2.60
CA ILE A 15 2.32 3.32 3.57
C ILE A 15 0.95 3.59 2.93
N SER A 16 0.91 4.22 1.75
CA SER A 16 -0.34 4.51 1.05
C SER A 16 -1.15 3.23 0.82
N THR A 17 -0.53 2.17 0.28
CA THR A 17 -1.20 0.88 0.07
C THR A 17 -1.71 0.25 1.37
N LEU A 18 -0.95 0.37 2.48
CA LEU A 18 -1.35 -0.14 3.80
C LEU A 18 -2.58 0.58 4.35
N VAL A 19 -2.74 1.87 4.09
CA VAL A 19 -3.79 2.71 4.69
C VAL A 19 -5.02 2.86 3.79
N THR A 20 -4.85 2.75 2.48
CA THR A 20 -5.95 2.75 1.49
C THR A 20 -6.93 1.62 1.78
N PRO A 21 -8.22 1.91 2.03
CA PRO A 21 -9.26 0.90 2.25
C PRO A 21 -9.28 -0.17 1.15
N TRP A 22 -9.65 -1.41 1.51
CA TRP A 22 -9.68 -2.51 0.54
C TRP A 22 -10.56 -2.22 -0.67
N LYS A 23 -11.69 -1.52 -0.48
CA LYS A 23 -12.63 -1.14 -1.54
C LYS A 23 -12.07 -0.14 -2.56
N GLU A 24 -10.99 0.57 -2.20
CA GLU A 24 -10.33 1.57 -3.04
C GLU A 24 -9.08 0.99 -3.74
N GLN A 25 -8.77 -0.29 -3.54
CA GLN A 25 -7.66 -0.95 -4.22
C GLN A 25 -8.11 -1.36 -5.62
N ALA A 26 -7.28 -1.13 -6.65
CA ALA A 26 -7.54 -1.64 -8.00
C ALA A 26 -7.76 -3.18 -8.03
N ALA A 27 -7.13 -3.92 -7.11
CA ALA A 27 -7.36 -5.35 -6.95
C ALA A 27 -8.80 -5.70 -6.54
N PHE A 28 -9.48 -4.82 -5.81
CA PHE A 28 -10.90 -4.99 -5.45
C PHE A 28 -11.79 -4.73 -6.66
N GLU A 29 -11.52 -3.68 -7.45
CA GLU A 29 -12.25 -3.39 -8.69
C GLU A 29 -12.20 -4.56 -9.69
N HIS A 30 -11.04 -5.22 -9.80
CA HIS A 30 -10.87 -6.41 -10.65
C HIS A 30 -11.36 -7.73 -10.02
N GLY A 31 -11.99 -7.69 -8.84
CA GLY A 31 -12.48 -8.87 -8.14
C GLY A 31 -11.38 -9.86 -7.73
N ILE A 32 -10.15 -9.37 -7.56
CA ILE A 32 -9.00 -10.19 -7.12
C ILE A 32 -9.06 -10.40 -5.61
N ILE A 33 -9.52 -9.39 -4.87
CA ILE A 33 -9.74 -9.42 -3.43
C ILE A 33 -11.17 -8.99 -3.07
N ASP A 34 -11.67 -9.40 -1.90
CA ASP A 34 -12.94 -8.90 -1.35
C ASP A 34 -12.78 -7.62 -0.52
N GLU A 35 -13.88 -7.11 0.04
CA GLU A 35 -13.90 -5.89 0.87
C GLU A 35 -13.14 -6.01 2.19
N LYS A 36 -12.75 -7.23 2.59
CA LYS A 36 -11.93 -7.53 3.76
C LYS A 36 -10.50 -7.90 3.36
N GLY A 37 -10.17 -7.77 2.07
CA GLY A 37 -8.88 -8.12 1.51
C GLY A 37 -8.65 -9.63 1.36
N LYS A 38 -9.65 -10.50 1.51
CA LYS A 38 -9.50 -11.93 1.24
C LYS A 38 -9.21 -12.15 -0.24
N LEU A 39 -8.26 -13.03 -0.55
CA LEU A 39 -7.93 -13.37 -1.94
C LEU A 39 -9.05 -14.23 -2.57
N LEU A 40 -9.60 -13.75 -3.67
CA LEU A 40 -10.62 -14.44 -4.47
C LEU A 40 -10.03 -15.10 -5.72
N ARG A 41 -9.02 -14.46 -6.33
CA ARG A 41 -8.35 -14.94 -7.55
C ARG A 41 -6.84 -15.00 -7.35
N LYS A 42 -6.20 -16.10 -7.75
CA LYS A 42 -4.74 -16.26 -7.61
C LYS A 42 -4.02 -15.48 -8.72
N SER A 43 -2.78 -15.06 -8.46
CA SER A 43 -1.99 -14.27 -9.42
C SER A 43 -1.80 -14.97 -10.78
N ASN A 44 -1.74 -16.31 -10.80
CA ASN A 44 -1.63 -17.09 -12.02
C ASN A 44 -2.94 -17.22 -12.81
N THR A 45 -4.08 -16.78 -12.27
CA THR A 45 -5.38 -16.77 -12.97
C THR A 45 -5.73 -15.40 -13.56
N LEU A 46 -4.83 -14.42 -13.42
CA LEU A 46 -4.99 -13.07 -13.96
C LEU A 46 -4.57 -13.05 -15.43
N LYS A 47 -5.45 -12.53 -16.29
CA LYS A 47 -5.32 -12.59 -17.74
C LYS A 47 -4.86 -11.25 -18.30
N THR A 48 -5.49 -10.16 -17.90
CA THR A 48 -5.23 -8.84 -18.48
C THR A 48 -4.00 -8.18 -17.87
N SER A 49 -3.43 -7.21 -18.60
CA SER A 49 -2.31 -6.40 -18.08
C SER A 49 -2.74 -5.62 -16.83
N ASP A 50 -3.95 -5.07 -16.83
CA ASP A 50 -4.47 -4.26 -15.72
C ASP A 50 -4.68 -5.10 -14.46
N GLU A 51 -5.25 -6.31 -14.60
CA GLU A 51 -5.34 -7.25 -13.48
C GLU A 51 -3.96 -7.57 -12.87
N LYS A 52 -2.96 -7.82 -13.73
CA LYS A 52 -1.59 -8.13 -13.30
C LYS A 52 -0.92 -6.93 -12.62
N LYS A 53 -1.15 -5.71 -13.13
CA LYS A 53 -0.67 -4.45 -12.52
C LYS A 53 -1.33 -4.18 -11.17
N ALA A 54 -2.61 -4.52 -11.02
CA ALA A 54 -3.35 -4.39 -9.77
C ALA A 54 -2.92 -5.40 -8.68
N TYR A 55 -2.21 -6.48 -9.06
CA TYR A 55 -1.83 -7.54 -8.12
C TYR A 55 -0.41 -8.11 -8.37
N THR A 56 0.56 -7.20 -8.45
CA THR A 56 1.99 -7.54 -8.58
C THR A 56 2.58 -8.21 -7.32
N LEU A 57 3.88 -8.56 -7.36
CA LEU A 57 4.60 -9.04 -6.16
C LEU A 57 4.55 -8.02 -5.00
N PHE A 58 4.68 -6.74 -5.32
CA PHE A 58 4.56 -5.64 -4.35
C PHE A 58 3.21 -5.68 -3.63
N HIS A 59 2.11 -5.70 -4.37
CA HIS A 59 0.76 -5.76 -3.79
C HIS A 59 0.58 -7.00 -2.91
N ARG A 60 1.05 -8.16 -3.35
CA ARG A 60 0.97 -9.41 -2.56
C ARG A 60 1.66 -9.27 -1.21
N LEU A 61 2.87 -8.70 -1.20
CA LEU A 61 3.62 -8.45 0.03
C LEU A 61 2.87 -7.49 0.96
N VAL A 62 2.50 -6.31 0.45
CA VAL A 62 1.88 -5.26 1.26
C VAL A 62 0.47 -5.66 1.73
N PHE A 63 -0.30 -6.37 0.91
CA PHE A 63 -1.62 -6.86 1.32
C PHE A 63 -1.52 -7.95 2.40
N ASN A 64 -0.50 -8.81 2.34
CA ASN A 64 -0.24 -9.77 3.43
C ASN A 64 0.09 -9.05 4.73
N LEU A 65 0.94 -8.02 4.68
CA LEU A 65 1.24 -7.18 5.83
C LEU A 65 -0.02 -6.49 6.38
N LYS A 66 -0.83 -5.87 5.51
CA LYS A 66 -2.11 -5.25 5.87
C LYS A 66 -3.04 -6.23 6.59
N ARG A 67 -3.17 -7.47 6.09
CA ARG A 67 -3.98 -8.52 6.74
C ARG A 67 -3.43 -8.91 8.11
N LEU A 68 -2.11 -8.95 8.30
CA LEU A 68 -1.49 -9.26 9.60
C LEU A 68 -1.80 -8.15 10.61
N ILE A 69 -1.67 -6.88 10.22
CA ILE A 69 -1.98 -5.73 11.08
C ILE A 69 -3.46 -5.75 11.48
N GLN A 70 -4.37 -6.06 10.55
CA GLN A 70 -5.81 -6.15 10.84
C GLN A 70 -6.20 -7.26 11.82
N LYS A 71 -5.34 -8.26 12.02
CA LYS A 71 -5.55 -9.33 13.01
C LYS A 71 -5.15 -8.93 14.43
N LEU A 72 -4.40 -7.84 14.60
CA LEU A 72 -4.02 -7.34 15.93
C LEU A 72 -5.25 -6.76 16.63
N PRO A 73 -5.40 -6.92 17.96
CA PRO A 73 -6.48 -6.27 18.71
C PRO A 73 -6.43 -4.75 18.50
N GLY A 74 -7.55 -4.16 18.06
CA GLY A 74 -7.64 -2.75 17.65
C GLY A 74 -7.24 -2.46 16.20
N GLY A 75 -6.48 -3.35 15.54
CA GLY A 75 -5.96 -3.17 14.18
C GLY A 75 -7.02 -3.16 13.06
N SER A 76 -8.24 -3.62 13.33
CA SER A 76 -9.36 -3.49 12.39
C SER A 76 -9.87 -2.05 12.25
N SER A 77 -9.57 -1.16 13.21
CA SER A 77 -9.89 0.26 13.09
C SER A 77 -8.89 0.97 12.17
N LYS A 78 -9.40 1.76 11.22
CA LYS A 78 -8.59 2.53 10.24
C LYS A 78 -7.54 3.39 10.95
N LEU A 79 -7.91 3.99 12.09
CA LEU A 79 -7.03 4.79 12.93
C LEU A 79 -5.93 3.98 13.63
N ALA A 80 -6.24 2.84 14.27
CA ALA A 80 -5.22 2.08 14.99
C ALA A 80 -4.20 1.42 14.06
N SER A 81 -4.64 0.91 12.90
CA SER A 81 -3.72 0.40 11.85
C SER A 81 -2.78 1.49 11.36
N TYR A 82 -3.33 2.70 11.11
CA TYR A 82 -2.56 3.86 10.69
C TYR A 82 -1.54 4.28 11.77
N THR A 83 -1.99 4.45 13.02
CA THR A 83 -1.11 4.85 14.12
C THR A 83 -0.07 3.80 14.47
N ALA A 84 -0.35 2.50 14.35
CA ALA A 84 0.64 1.45 14.60
C ALA A 84 1.71 1.41 13.53
N GLY A 85 1.33 1.54 12.24
CA GLY A 85 2.28 1.66 11.14
C GLY A 85 3.15 2.91 11.28
N LEU A 86 2.53 4.06 11.55
CA LEU A 86 3.23 5.33 11.79
C LEU A 86 4.14 5.24 13.01
N PHE A 87 3.69 4.62 14.11
CA PHE A 87 4.49 4.43 15.32
C PHE A 87 5.73 3.57 15.10
N LEU A 88 5.67 2.56 14.22
CA LEU A 88 6.83 1.72 13.90
C LEU A 88 7.90 2.46 13.08
N ILE A 89 7.51 3.47 12.30
CA ILE A 89 8.41 4.21 11.42
C ILE A 89 8.75 5.62 11.92
N LYS A 90 7.98 6.18 12.87
CA LYS A 90 8.11 7.58 13.32
C LYS A 90 9.49 7.92 13.89
N GLU A 91 10.20 6.94 14.45
CA GLU A 91 11.54 7.18 15.02
C GLU A 91 12.64 7.13 13.95
N GLN A 92 12.32 6.60 12.77
CA GLN A 92 13.26 6.38 11.68
C GLN A 92 13.03 7.37 10.53
N ILE A 93 11.86 8.03 10.48
CA ILE A 93 11.48 8.88 9.35
C ILE A 93 10.62 10.06 9.76
N ASP A 94 10.92 11.23 9.18
CA ASP A 94 10.10 12.43 9.25
C ASP A 94 8.85 12.24 8.35
N VAL A 95 7.71 12.02 8.99
CA VAL A 95 6.44 11.71 8.33
C VAL A 95 5.93 12.87 7.48
N GLU A 96 6.10 14.11 7.96
CA GLU A 96 5.63 15.29 7.26
C GLU A 96 6.49 15.55 6.02
N ARG A 97 7.80 15.36 6.16
CA ARG A 97 8.72 15.36 5.01
C ARG A 97 8.38 14.25 4.00
N LEU A 98 8.12 13.03 4.45
CA LEU A 98 7.76 11.91 3.56
C LEU A 98 6.50 12.17 2.73
N LEU A 99 5.47 12.74 3.36
CA LEU A 99 4.21 13.05 2.68
C LEU A 99 4.43 14.17 1.65
N ASN A 100 5.11 15.24 2.04
CA ASN A 100 5.41 16.36 1.15
C ASN A 100 6.30 15.97 -0.04
N GLU A 101 7.39 15.22 0.21
CA GLU A 101 8.27 14.72 -0.85
C GLU A 101 7.51 13.77 -1.77
N GLY A 102 6.73 12.83 -1.21
CA GLY A 102 5.93 11.87 -1.96
C GLY A 102 4.91 12.54 -2.89
N GLU A 103 4.20 13.56 -2.42
CA GLU A 103 3.26 14.35 -3.21
C GLU A 103 3.96 15.10 -4.35
N SER A 104 5.08 15.78 -4.06
CA SER A 104 5.83 16.51 -5.09
C SER A 104 6.33 15.64 -6.24
N TYR A 105 6.78 14.40 -5.95
CA TYR A 105 7.26 13.48 -6.99
C TYR A 105 6.11 12.93 -7.85
N VAL A 106 4.93 12.72 -7.26
CA VAL A 106 3.76 12.29 -8.03
C VAL A 106 3.30 13.42 -8.96
N GLU A 107 3.33 14.67 -8.49
CA GLU A 107 3.03 15.83 -9.34
C GLU A 107 4.02 15.97 -10.49
N GLU A 108 5.32 15.80 -10.25
CA GLU A 108 6.35 15.80 -11.30
C GLU A 108 6.08 14.73 -12.36
N LEU A 109 5.76 13.50 -11.95
CA LEU A 109 5.46 12.38 -12.85
C LEU A 109 4.14 12.53 -13.62
N LEU A 110 3.23 13.41 -13.18
CA LEU A 110 1.94 13.65 -13.83
C LEU A 110 1.97 14.90 -14.74
N GLN A 111 3.05 15.68 -14.72
CA GLN A 111 3.25 16.84 -15.58
C GLN A 111 4.01 16.53 -16.89
N ASP A 112 4.48 15.30 -17.05
CA ASP A 112 5.01 14.71 -18.30
C ASP A 112 3.95 13.86 -19.04
#